data_AF-A0A1E5W9T8-F1
#
_entry.id   AF-A0A1E5W9T8-F1
#
_cell.length_a   1.000
_cell.length_b   1.000
_cell.length_c   1.000
_cell.angle_alpha   90.00
_cell.angle_beta   90.00
_cell.angle_gamma   90.00
#
_symmetry.space_group_name_H-M   'P 1'
#
loop_
_entity.id
_entity.type
_entity.pdbx_description
1 polymer ?
#
loop_
_entity_poly.entity_id
_entity_poly.type
_entity_poly.pdbx_seq_one_letter_code
_entity_poly.pdbx_strand_id
1 'polypeptide(L)'
;MANAGGGAAGEGEWLKVAELRAVVQAQDPRAKEVDNLTLRRFLRARDHKVDKAAAMFLKFLKWRREAVPDGFVPEERVRRELAQDKAWMGGVDRAGRPILVGFLARHYSADRDMAEFKSFVVYFFDKICARIPRGQEKFLSIMDLKGWGYANCDVRAYIAAIEIMQVCHFLQLANSAFS
;
A
#
# COMPACT_ATOMS: atom_id res chain seq x y z
N MET A 1 -12.11 19.57 20.72
CA MET A 1 -12.47 18.20 21.14
C MET A 1 -13.26 17.54 20.02
N ALA A 2 -13.18 16.21 19.91
CA ALA A 2 -13.69 15.33 18.83
C ALA A 2 -12.82 15.33 17.55
N ASN A 3 -12.49 14.21 16.91
CA ASN A 3 -13.01 12.85 16.97
C ASN A 3 -11.86 11.86 16.65
N ALA A 4 -11.56 10.92 17.55
CA ALA A 4 -10.50 9.91 17.39
C ALA A 4 -10.98 8.79 16.46
N GLY A 5 -10.89 9.02 15.14
CA GLY A 5 -11.51 8.18 14.11
C GLY A 5 -10.84 6.83 13.82
N GLY A 6 -9.91 6.34 14.63
CA GLY A 6 -9.47 4.95 14.53
C GLY A 6 -10.40 4.07 15.35
N GLY A 7 -11.40 3.42 14.72
CA GLY A 7 -12.46 2.68 15.41
C GLY A 7 -11.96 1.92 16.64
N ALA A 8 -12.61 2.13 17.79
CA ALA A 8 -12.18 1.61 19.08
C ALA A 8 -11.95 0.10 18.97
N ALA A 9 -10.69 -0.32 19.04
CA ALA A 9 -10.36 -1.72 19.20
C ALA A 9 -10.92 -2.16 20.55
N GLY A 10 -11.71 -3.23 20.59
CA GLY A 10 -12.00 -3.89 21.85
C GLY A 10 -10.70 -4.39 22.49
N GLU A 11 -10.66 -4.50 23.81
CA GLU A 11 -9.48 -4.96 24.56
C GLU A 11 -8.89 -6.27 24.00
N GLY A 12 -9.75 -7.19 23.55
CA GLY A 12 -9.35 -8.44 22.91
C GLY A 12 -8.61 -8.29 21.58
N GLU A 13 -8.85 -7.23 20.81
CA GLU A 13 -8.10 -6.96 19.56
C GLU A 13 -6.67 -6.52 19.87
N TRP A 14 -6.49 -5.67 20.89
CA TRP A 14 -5.16 -5.23 21.31
C TRP A 14 -4.33 -6.35 21.94
N LEU A 15 -4.98 -7.27 22.64
CA LEU A 15 -4.31 -8.44 23.20
C LEU A 15 -3.72 -9.31 22.07
N LYS A 16 -4.48 -9.53 20.99
CA LYS A 16 -3.97 -10.23 19.79
C LYS A 16 -2.88 -9.46 19.06
N VAL A 17 -2.90 -8.12 19.06
CA VAL A 17 -1.80 -7.31 18.51
C VAL A 17 -0.52 -7.52 19.30
N ALA A 18 -0.61 -7.58 20.63
CA ALA A 18 0.54 -7.86 21.49
C ALA A 18 1.07 -9.29 21.29
N GLU A 19 0.17 -10.27 21.16
CA GLU A 19 0.53 -11.66 20.84
C GLU A 19 1.24 -11.75 19.48
N LEU A 20 0.65 -11.17 18.43
CA LEU A 20 1.27 -11.11 17.11
C LEU A 20 2.65 -10.46 17.18
N ARG A 21 2.80 -9.35 17.91
CA ARG A 21 4.08 -8.66 18.09
C ARG A 21 5.13 -9.59 18.68
N ALA A 22 4.79 -10.33 19.74
CA ALA A 22 5.70 -11.28 20.34
C ALA A 22 6.13 -12.37 19.34
N VAL A 23 5.18 -12.96 18.61
CA VAL A 23 5.45 -14.00 17.60
C VAL A 23 6.38 -13.51 16.49
N VAL A 24 6.12 -12.32 15.93
CA VAL A 24 6.93 -11.80 14.81
C VAL A 24 8.31 -11.32 15.26
N GLN A 25 8.43 -10.77 16.48
CA GLN A 25 9.73 -10.34 17.02
C GLN A 25 10.64 -11.50 17.41
N ALA A 26 10.05 -12.63 17.84
CA ALA A 26 10.80 -13.86 18.09
C ALA A 26 11.40 -14.43 16.80
N GLN A 27 10.74 -14.24 15.65
CA GLN A 27 11.19 -14.74 14.35
C GLN A 27 12.09 -13.76 13.59
N ASP A 28 11.80 -12.45 13.66
CA ASP A 28 12.61 -11.40 13.06
C ASP A 28 12.68 -10.18 14.02
N PRO A 29 13.83 -9.94 14.68
CA PRO A 29 13.99 -8.84 15.63
C PRO A 29 13.68 -7.45 15.05
N ARG A 30 13.75 -7.28 13.73
CA ARG A 30 13.46 -6.01 13.04
C ARG A 30 11.97 -5.66 13.05
N ALA A 31 11.10 -6.62 13.37
CA ALA A 31 9.68 -6.34 13.61
C ALA A 31 9.42 -5.34 14.75
N LYS A 32 10.44 -5.01 15.57
CA LYS A 32 10.41 -3.94 16.57
C LYS A 32 10.16 -2.55 15.97
N GLU A 33 10.57 -2.30 14.73
CA GLU A 33 10.43 -1.00 14.07
C GLU A 33 8.99 -0.73 13.57
N VAL A 34 8.15 -1.77 13.52
CA VAL A 34 6.77 -1.65 13.03
C VAL A 34 5.81 -1.31 14.15
N ASP A 35 4.92 -0.34 13.90
CA ASP A 35 3.92 0.13 14.86
C ASP A 35 2.74 -0.85 15.05
N ASN A 36 2.00 -0.70 16.16
CA ASN A 36 0.87 -1.56 16.51
C ASN A 36 -0.33 -1.45 15.55
N LEU A 37 -0.55 -0.30 14.93
CA LEU A 37 -1.63 -0.12 13.95
C LEU A 37 -1.33 -0.90 12.68
N THR A 38 -0.07 -0.92 12.24
CA THR A 38 0.37 -1.76 11.13
C THR A 38 0.14 -3.24 11.44
N LEU A 39 0.56 -3.74 12.61
CA LEU A 39 0.28 -5.13 13.02
C LEU A 39 -1.22 -5.44 13.11
N ARG A 40 -2.03 -4.50 13.60
CA ARG A 40 -3.50 -4.62 13.64
C ARG A 40 -4.10 -4.82 12.25
N ARG A 41 -3.57 -4.17 11.20
CA ARG A 41 -4.02 -4.34 9.82
C ARG A 41 -3.77 -5.77 9.33
N PHE A 42 -2.59 -6.35 9.61
CA PHE A 42 -2.30 -7.77 9.30
C PHE A 42 -3.20 -8.74 10.07
N LEU A 43 -3.61 -8.41 11.30
CA LEU A 43 -4.57 -9.23 12.04
C LEU A 43 -5.96 -9.21 11.42
N ARG A 44 -6.49 -8.01 11.17
CA ARG A 44 -7.79 -7.84 10.48
C ARG A 44 -7.79 -8.55 9.12
N ALA A 45 -6.63 -8.63 8.49
CA ALA A 45 -6.45 -9.34 7.22
C ALA A 45 -6.68 -10.83 7.21
N ARG A 46 -6.55 -11.44 8.39
CA ARG A 46 -6.56 -12.87 8.55
C ARG A 46 -7.58 -13.27 9.61
N ASP A 47 -8.66 -12.50 9.72
CA ASP A 47 -9.77 -12.72 10.66
C ASP A 47 -9.26 -12.89 12.10
N HIS A 48 -8.26 -12.07 12.48
CA HIS A 48 -7.60 -12.10 13.79
C HIS A 48 -6.98 -13.45 14.15
N LYS A 49 -6.53 -14.24 13.15
CA LYS A 49 -5.72 -15.45 13.32
C LYS A 49 -4.24 -15.09 13.35
N VAL A 50 -3.62 -15.19 14.53
CA VAL A 50 -2.25 -14.73 14.80
C VAL A 50 -1.23 -15.42 13.89
N ASP A 51 -1.26 -16.75 13.78
CA ASP A 51 -0.29 -17.49 12.95
C ASP A 51 -0.32 -17.07 11.48
N LYS A 52 -1.53 -16.91 10.92
CA LYS A 52 -1.72 -16.49 9.53
C LYS A 52 -1.28 -15.04 9.31
N ALA A 53 -1.56 -14.17 10.28
CA ALA A 53 -1.11 -12.78 10.25
C ALA A 53 0.42 -12.69 10.36
N ALA A 54 1.04 -13.49 11.23
CA ALA A 54 2.49 -13.55 11.40
C ALA A 54 3.19 -14.03 10.12
N ALA A 55 2.74 -15.13 9.52
CA ALA A 55 3.29 -15.63 8.26
C ALA A 55 3.19 -14.60 7.13
N MET A 56 2.05 -13.92 7.02
CA MET A 56 1.85 -12.84 6.05
C MET A 56 2.78 -11.65 6.32
N PHE A 57 2.88 -11.22 7.58
CA PHE A 57 3.71 -10.09 8.00
C PHE A 57 5.20 -10.36 7.74
N LEU A 58 5.70 -11.55 8.06
CA LEU A 58 7.10 -11.90 7.84
C LEU A 58 7.45 -11.97 6.34
N LYS A 59 6.51 -12.47 5.51
CA LYS A 59 6.66 -12.40 4.04
C LYS A 59 6.72 -10.96 3.55
N PHE A 60 5.85 -10.09 4.07
CA PHE A 60 5.89 -8.66 3.76
C PHE A 60 7.21 -8.01 4.21
N LEU A 61 7.67 -8.28 5.43
CA LEU A 61 8.91 -7.72 5.97
C LEU A 61 10.13 -8.16 5.16
N LYS A 62 10.16 -9.42 4.70
CA LYS A 62 11.18 -9.89 3.75
C LYS A 62 11.13 -9.13 2.43
N TRP A 63 9.96 -9.07 1.80
CA TRP A 63 9.78 -8.36 0.53
C TRP A 63 10.16 -6.87 0.65
N ARG A 64 9.77 -6.20 1.75
CA ARG A 64 10.03 -4.77 1.95
C ARG A 64 11.54 -4.48 2.01
N ARG A 65 12.33 -5.38 2.59
CA ARG A 65 13.80 -5.28 2.62
C ARG A 65 14.41 -5.39 1.22
N GLU A 66 13.87 -6.25 0.38
CA GLU A 66 14.35 -6.47 -0.98
C GLU A 66 13.94 -5.31 -1.91
N ALA A 67 12.70 -4.85 -1.79
CA ALA A 67 12.14 -3.80 -2.63
C ALA A 67 12.61 -2.39 -2.25
N VAL A 68 12.84 -2.14 -0.95
CA VAL A 68 13.17 -0.81 -0.41
C VAL A 68 14.27 -0.93 0.66
N PRO A 69 15.51 -1.29 0.27
CA PRO A 69 16.60 -1.57 1.22
C PRO A 69 16.97 -0.35 2.07
N ASP A 70 16.84 0.86 1.51
CA ASP A 70 17.16 2.12 2.18
C ASP A 70 15.98 2.67 3.01
N GLY A 71 14.88 1.91 3.12
CA GLY A 71 13.65 2.31 3.81
C GLY A 71 12.73 3.24 3.01
N PHE A 72 13.27 3.96 2.02
CA PHE A 72 12.52 4.77 1.05
C PHE A 72 13.01 4.52 -0.38
N VAL A 73 12.17 4.87 -1.37
CA VAL A 73 12.56 4.90 -2.78
C VAL A 73 12.92 6.33 -3.17
N PRO A 74 14.16 6.64 -3.60
CA PRO A 74 14.53 7.97 -4.06
C PRO A 74 13.87 8.30 -5.41
N GLU A 75 13.55 9.58 -5.65
CA GLU A 75 12.91 10.04 -6.89
C GLU A 75 13.78 9.76 -8.12
N GLU A 76 15.10 9.82 -7.95
CA GLU A 76 16.10 9.49 -8.97
C GLU A 76 15.89 8.08 -9.55
N ARG A 77 15.50 7.11 -8.70
CA ARG A 77 15.30 5.72 -9.11
C ARG A 77 14.07 5.56 -10.01
N VAL A 78 13.13 6.51 -9.96
CA VAL A 78 11.82 6.42 -10.61
C VAL A 78 11.55 7.61 -11.54
N ARG A 79 12.61 8.32 -11.93
CA ARG A 79 12.50 9.60 -12.65
C ARG A 79 11.83 9.47 -14.01
N ARG A 80 12.07 8.40 -14.78
CA ARG A 80 11.45 8.22 -16.11
C ARG A 80 9.96 7.91 -15.96
N GLU A 81 9.61 7.17 -14.92
CA GLU A 81 8.22 6.88 -14.59
C GLU A 81 7.46 8.12 -14.10
N LEU A 82 8.11 8.97 -13.29
CA LEU A 82 7.56 10.26 -12.85
C LEU A 82 7.37 11.23 -14.01
N ALA A 83 8.32 11.28 -14.96
CA ALA A 83 8.27 12.16 -16.12
C ALA A 83 7.08 11.87 -17.07
N GLN A 84 6.48 10.68 -17.00
CA GLN A 84 5.27 10.36 -17.77
C GLN A 84 4.01 11.09 -17.25
N ASP A 85 4.07 11.71 -16.06
CA ASP A 85 2.95 12.41 -15.42
C ASP A 85 1.65 11.58 -15.41
N LYS A 86 1.79 10.27 -15.27
CA LYS A 86 0.68 9.32 -15.35
C LYS A 86 -0.08 9.13 -14.04
N ALA A 87 0.34 9.83 -12.99
CA ALA A 87 -0.30 9.73 -11.70
C ALA A 87 -0.15 11.05 -10.92
N TRP A 88 -1.24 11.51 -10.35
CA TRP A 88 -1.33 12.75 -9.60
C TRP A 88 -1.92 12.48 -8.21
N MET A 89 -1.29 13.03 -7.18
CA MET A 89 -1.77 12.93 -5.81
C MET A 89 -2.12 14.32 -5.31
N GLY A 90 -3.38 14.57 -4.99
CA GLY A 90 -3.79 15.85 -4.41
C GLY A 90 -5.25 15.88 -3.98
N GLY A 91 -5.51 16.78 -3.02
CA GLY A 91 -6.83 16.91 -2.40
C GLY A 91 -7.19 15.74 -1.47
N VAL A 92 -8.37 15.88 -0.88
CA VAL A 92 -9.04 14.86 -0.08
C VAL A 92 -10.50 14.80 -0.50
N ASP A 93 -11.13 13.64 -0.35
CA ASP A 93 -12.57 13.52 -0.58
C ASP A 93 -13.39 14.07 0.61
N ARG A 94 -14.73 13.97 0.53
CA ARG A 94 -15.64 14.41 1.58
C ARG A 94 -15.43 13.69 2.93
N ALA A 95 -14.80 12.52 2.94
CA ALA A 95 -14.49 11.73 4.13
C ALA A 95 -13.03 11.94 4.61
N GLY A 96 -12.31 12.90 4.03
CA GLY A 96 -10.91 13.19 4.37
C GLY A 96 -9.91 12.14 3.87
N ARG A 97 -10.29 11.29 2.91
CA ARG A 97 -9.41 10.30 2.30
C ARG A 97 -8.53 10.99 1.24
N PRO A 98 -7.21 10.79 1.24
CA PRO A 98 -6.35 11.28 0.17
C PRO A 98 -6.81 10.75 -1.19
N ILE A 99 -6.77 11.62 -2.20
CA ILE A 99 -7.14 11.25 -3.57
C ILE A 99 -5.89 11.01 -4.40
N LEU A 100 -5.95 9.90 -5.12
CA LEU A 100 -5.03 9.52 -6.17
C LEU A 100 -5.79 9.52 -7.51
N VAL A 101 -5.22 10.14 -8.53
CA VAL A 101 -5.68 10.06 -9.91
C VAL A 101 -4.59 9.43 -10.79
N GLY A 102 -4.92 8.38 -11.53
CA GLY A 102 -4.04 7.74 -12.52
C GLY A 102 -4.55 7.97 -13.94
N PHE A 103 -3.66 8.26 -14.88
CA PHE A 103 -3.96 8.50 -16.29
C PHE A 103 -3.39 7.36 -17.14
N LEU A 104 -4.23 6.37 -17.48
CA LEU A 104 -3.73 5.13 -18.07
C LEU A 104 -3.23 5.31 -19.51
N ALA A 105 -3.76 6.30 -20.24
CA ALA A 105 -3.28 6.66 -21.58
C ALA A 105 -1.84 7.21 -21.61
N ARG A 106 -1.29 7.58 -20.44
CA ARG A 106 0.10 8.06 -20.31
C ARG A 106 1.07 6.94 -19.94
N HIS A 107 0.59 5.71 -19.76
CA HIS A 107 1.44 4.56 -19.56
C HIS A 107 1.91 4.01 -20.90
N TYR A 108 3.21 4.08 -21.19
CA TYR A 108 3.78 3.53 -22.42
C TYR A 108 4.66 2.32 -22.09
N SER A 109 4.34 1.16 -22.67
CA SER A 109 4.96 -0.11 -22.32
C SER A 109 6.17 -0.49 -23.18
N ALA A 110 6.33 0.14 -24.36
CA ALA A 110 7.33 -0.21 -25.36
C ALA A 110 8.77 -0.20 -24.82
N ASP A 111 9.14 0.86 -24.10
CA ASP A 111 10.49 1.05 -23.54
C ASP A 111 10.52 0.95 -22.01
N ARG A 112 9.51 0.31 -21.41
CA ARG A 112 9.33 0.30 -19.95
C ARG A 112 10.33 -0.65 -19.27
N ASP A 113 11.14 -0.07 -18.40
CA ASP A 113 11.92 -0.80 -17.40
C ASP A 113 11.00 -1.30 -16.27
N MET A 114 10.86 -2.62 -16.15
CA MET A 114 9.99 -3.22 -15.13
C MET A 114 10.50 -3.00 -13.71
N ALA A 115 11.82 -2.93 -13.49
CA ALA A 115 12.38 -2.70 -12.16
C ALA A 115 12.10 -1.27 -11.70
N GLU A 116 12.24 -0.30 -12.61
CA GLU A 116 11.85 1.08 -12.36
C GLU A 116 10.34 1.21 -12.14
N PHE A 117 9.50 0.59 -12.98
CA PHE A 117 8.04 0.60 -12.80
C PHE A 117 7.62 0.06 -11.44
N LYS A 118 8.18 -1.08 -11.02
CA LYS A 118 7.91 -1.64 -9.68
C LYS A 118 8.34 -0.68 -8.58
N SER A 119 9.53 -0.09 -8.70
CA SER A 119 10.03 0.92 -7.75
C SER A 119 9.11 2.15 -7.71
N PHE A 120 8.60 2.59 -8.87
CA PHE A 120 7.65 3.69 -8.99
C PHE A 120 6.35 3.39 -8.27
N VAL A 121 5.79 2.19 -8.45
CA VAL A 121 4.58 1.78 -7.73
C VAL A 121 4.81 1.80 -6.22
N VAL A 122 5.94 1.28 -5.73
CA VAL A 122 6.28 1.32 -4.30
C VAL A 122 6.45 2.75 -3.78
N TYR A 123 7.24 3.57 -4.48
CA TYR A 123 7.43 4.99 -4.19
C TYR A 123 6.10 5.71 -4.04
N PHE A 124 5.21 5.46 -4.98
CA PHE A 124 3.96 6.17 -5.10
C PHE A 124 2.95 5.75 -4.01
N PHE A 125 2.89 4.46 -3.68
CA PHE A 125 2.10 3.98 -2.54
C PHE A 125 2.65 4.47 -1.20
N ASP A 126 3.96 4.55 -1.02
CA ASP A 126 4.55 5.11 0.20
C ASP A 126 4.14 6.58 0.38
N LYS A 127 4.16 7.37 -0.71
CA LYS A 127 3.75 8.78 -0.69
C LYS A 127 2.27 8.97 -0.37
N ILE A 128 1.36 8.17 -0.95
CA ILE A 128 -0.07 8.30 -0.63
C ILE A 128 -0.36 7.82 0.80
N CYS A 129 0.28 6.74 1.26
CA CYS A 129 0.15 6.26 2.64
C CYS A 129 0.62 7.31 3.66
N ALA A 130 1.70 8.03 3.38
CA ALA A 130 2.17 9.13 4.24
C ALA A 130 1.17 10.31 4.34
N ARG A 131 0.25 10.44 3.38
CA ARG A 131 -0.81 11.47 3.38
C ARG A 131 -2.07 11.03 4.10
N ILE A 132 -2.21 9.76 4.46
CA ILE A 132 -3.40 9.25 5.16
C ILE A 132 -3.43 9.84 6.59
N PRO A 133 -4.48 10.61 6.95
CA PRO A 133 -4.60 11.17 8.29
C PRO A 133 -4.65 10.09 9.38
N ARG A 134 -4.21 10.44 10.59
CA ARG A 134 -4.36 9.53 11.75
C ARG A 134 -5.83 9.20 11.97
N GLY A 135 -6.14 7.91 12.07
CA GLY A 135 -7.52 7.40 12.18
C GLY A 135 -8.19 7.12 10.84
N GLN A 136 -7.62 7.54 9.72
CA GLN A 136 -8.01 7.07 8.40
C GLN A 136 -7.11 5.89 8.00
N GLU A 137 -7.68 4.96 7.24
CA GLU A 137 -6.94 3.80 6.71
C GLU A 137 -7.08 3.70 5.18
N LYS A 138 -8.06 4.42 4.59
CA LYS A 138 -8.40 4.40 3.17
C LYS A 138 -7.82 5.59 2.42
N PHE A 139 -7.50 5.38 1.15
CA PHE A 139 -7.40 6.44 0.13
C PHE A 139 -8.42 6.17 -0.98
N LEU A 140 -8.64 7.14 -1.85
CA LEU A 140 -9.48 7.00 -3.05
C LEU A 140 -8.56 6.99 -4.28
N SER A 141 -8.72 6.01 -5.16
CA SER A 141 -8.05 5.98 -6.47
C SER A 141 -9.07 6.21 -7.58
N ILE A 142 -8.76 7.12 -8.49
CA ILE A 142 -9.53 7.43 -9.69
C ILE A 142 -8.65 7.08 -10.89
N MET A 143 -9.14 6.21 -11.77
CA MET A 143 -8.41 5.76 -12.94
C MET A 143 -9.05 6.35 -14.19
N ASP A 144 -8.40 7.33 -14.81
CA ASP A 144 -8.82 7.93 -16.07
C ASP A 144 -8.41 7.03 -17.24
N LEU A 145 -9.44 6.50 -17.91
CA LEU A 145 -9.32 5.62 -19.08
C LEU A 145 -9.44 6.38 -20.40
N LYS A 146 -9.64 7.71 -20.38
CA LYS A 146 -9.76 8.51 -21.60
C LYS A 146 -8.47 8.40 -22.43
N GLY A 147 -8.61 7.92 -23.66
CA GLY A 147 -7.50 7.72 -24.58
C GLY A 147 -6.67 6.47 -24.32
N TRP A 148 -7.08 5.59 -23.38
CA TRP A 148 -6.42 4.30 -23.18
C TRP A 148 -6.68 3.39 -24.38
N GLY A 149 -5.61 2.77 -24.89
CA GLY A 149 -5.68 1.83 -26.00
C GLY A 149 -4.57 0.79 -25.95
N TYR A 150 -4.41 0.03 -27.04
CA TYR A 150 -3.44 -1.07 -27.12
C TYR A 150 -1.99 -0.66 -26.80
N ALA A 151 -1.56 0.53 -27.23
CA ALA A 151 -0.22 1.05 -26.95
C ALA A 151 0.07 1.27 -25.45
N ASN A 152 -0.99 1.37 -24.64
CA ASN A 152 -0.92 1.60 -23.20
C ASN A 152 -1.28 0.36 -22.36
N CYS A 153 -1.74 -0.70 -23.00
CA CYS A 153 -2.16 -1.92 -22.32
C CYS A 153 -0.92 -2.74 -21.93
N ASP A 154 -0.54 -2.67 -20.65
CA ASP A 154 0.57 -3.44 -20.09
C ASP A 154 0.08 -4.36 -18.99
N VAL A 155 -0.38 -5.54 -19.39
CA VAL A 155 -0.88 -6.57 -18.46
C VAL A 155 0.18 -6.93 -17.42
N ARG A 156 1.47 -6.96 -17.80
CA ARG A 156 2.56 -7.32 -16.88
C ARG A 156 2.76 -6.24 -15.81
N ALA A 157 2.71 -4.97 -16.21
CA ALA A 157 2.79 -3.85 -15.28
C ALA A 157 1.58 -3.82 -14.34
N TYR A 158 0.36 -4.07 -14.84
CA TYR A 158 -0.83 -4.12 -13.99
C TYR A 158 -0.78 -5.28 -12.99
N ILE A 159 -0.35 -6.47 -13.40
CA ILE A 159 -0.13 -7.59 -12.48
C ILE A 159 0.90 -7.21 -11.42
N ALA A 160 2.05 -6.67 -11.80
CA ALA A 160 3.08 -6.25 -10.85
C ALA A 160 2.57 -5.17 -9.87
N ALA A 161 1.78 -4.21 -10.36
CA ALA A 161 1.18 -3.18 -9.50
C ALA A 161 0.16 -3.77 -8.53
N ILE A 162 -0.67 -4.72 -8.99
CA ILE A 162 -1.63 -5.43 -8.14
C ILE A 162 -0.91 -6.30 -7.12
N GLU A 163 0.16 -7.01 -7.48
CA GLU A 163 0.95 -7.82 -6.56
C GLU A 163 1.61 -6.94 -5.49
N ILE A 164 2.25 -5.85 -5.89
CA ILE A 164 2.87 -4.89 -4.95
C ILE A 164 1.80 -4.28 -4.07
N MET A 165 0.64 -3.90 -4.62
CA MET A 165 -0.49 -3.44 -3.83
C MET A 165 -0.95 -4.53 -2.88
N GLN A 166 -1.16 -5.77 -3.28
CA GLN A 166 -1.57 -6.84 -2.37
C GLN A 166 -0.55 -7.09 -1.24
N VAL A 167 0.74 -6.87 -1.50
CA VAL A 167 1.81 -6.99 -0.52
C VAL A 167 1.90 -5.77 0.41
N CYS A 168 1.82 -4.54 -0.13
CA CYS A 168 1.84 -3.27 0.62
C CYS A 168 0.51 -2.93 1.32
N HIS A 169 -0.60 -3.39 0.75
CA HIS A 169 -1.96 -2.89 0.94
C HIS A 169 -2.91 -4.05 1.23
N PHE A 170 -2.70 -4.69 2.38
CA PHE A 170 -3.84 -5.22 3.11
C PHE A 170 -4.54 -4.08 3.87
N LEU A 171 -5.00 -3.07 3.15
CA LEU A 171 -5.61 -1.87 3.68
C LEU A 171 -6.85 -1.51 2.85
N GLN A 172 -7.94 -2.26 3.05
CA GLN A 172 -9.29 -1.94 2.57
C GLN A 172 -9.51 -1.99 1.05
N LEU A 173 -10.11 -3.10 0.58
CA LEU A 173 -11.26 -3.15 -0.34
C LEU A 173 -11.42 -4.60 -0.85
N ALA A 174 -11.80 -5.51 0.03
CA ALA A 174 -12.85 -6.45 -0.33
C ALA A 174 -14.15 -5.80 0.18
N ASN A 175 -15.12 -5.60 -0.71
CA ASN A 175 -16.35 -4.80 -0.58
C ASN A 175 -16.18 -3.28 -0.75
N SER A 176 -16.42 -2.83 -1.98
CA SER A 176 -17.00 -1.53 -2.41
C SER A 176 -16.43 -1.04 -3.76
N ALA A 177 -16.14 -1.94 -4.69
CA ALA A 177 -16.12 -1.62 -6.12
C ALA A 177 -17.12 -2.59 -6.76
N PHE A 178 -18.11 -2.05 -7.48
CA PHE A 178 -19.39 -2.68 -7.88
C PHE A 178 -20.48 -2.71 -6.80
N SER A 179 -20.98 -1.53 -6.43
CA SER A 179 -22.43 -1.30 -6.31
C SER A 179 -22.77 0.09 -6.80
#